data_AF-A0A6I9XRY9-F1
#
_entry.id   AF-A0A6I9XRY9-F1
#
_cell.length_a   1.000
_cell.length_b   1.000
_cell.length_c   1.000
_cell.angle_alpha   90.00
_cell.angle_beta   90.00
_cell.angle_gamma   90.00
#
_symmetry.space_group_name_H-M   'P 1'
#
loop_
_entity.id
_entity.type
_entity.pdbx_description
1 polymer ?
#
loop_
_entity_poly.entity_id
_entity_poly.type
_entity_poly.pdbx_seq_one_letter_code
_entity_poly.pdbx_strand_id
1 'polypeptide(L)'
;QHLRKWMEVVVLTHKGGQRSDGNEMKICSAIINLFHLIPAAPQTLVKPLLEVVMKTERAMLIEAGSPFREPLIKFLTRHPSQTVELFMMEATLNDPQWSRMFMSDEVCEQGKPISGHILTVKMYGEREGGRTHTRGIIWHKLKVRAASYTPTAEYKAP
;
A
#
# COMPACT_ATOMS: atom_id res chain seq x y z
N GLN A 1 -15.60 4.08 10.17
CA GLN A 1 -16.86 3.39 9.85
C GLN A 1 -17.50 3.90 8.57
N HIS A 2 -17.59 5.21 8.33
CA HIS A 2 -18.21 5.78 7.12
C HIS A 2 -17.52 5.39 5.80
N LEU A 3 -16.18 5.48 5.70
CA LEU A 3 -15.47 5.12 4.46
C LEU A 3 -15.75 3.68 4.01
N ARG A 4 -15.89 2.72 4.95
CA ARG A 4 -16.18 1.33 4.63
C ARG A 4 -17.53 1.17 3.91
N LYS A 5 -18.56 1.85 4.42
CA LYS A 5 -19.89 1.86 3.78
C LYS A 5 -19.84 2.49 2.39
N TRP A 6 -19.10 3.59 2.24
CA TRP A 6 -18.91 4.23 0.93
C TRP A 6 -18.16 3.33 -0.07
N MET A 7 -17.14 2.60 0.40
CA MET A 7 -16.42 1.63 -0.43
C MET A 7 -17.31 0.45 -0.86
N GLU A 8 -18.20 -0.03 0.01
CA GLU A 8 -19.19 -1.07 -0.34
C GLU A 8 -20.13 -0.57 -1.45
N VAL A 9 -20.61 0.67 -1.35
CA VAL A 9 -21.42 1.30 -2.42
C VAL A 9 -20.64 1.36 -3.73
N VAL A 10 -19.38 1.80 -3.71
CA VAL A 10 -18.52 1.84 -4.90
C VAL A 10 -18.36 0.45 -5.55
N VAL A 11 -18.18 -0.60 -4.75
CA VAL A 11 -18.08 -1.98 -5.28
C VAL A 11 -19.40 -2.42 -5.94
N LEU A 12 -20.54 -2.10 -5.31
CA LEU A 12 -21.86 -2.45 -5.84
C LEU A 12 -22.15 -1.72 -7.15
N THR A 13 -21.88 -0.42 -7.22
CA THR A 13 -22.11 0.37 -8.44
C THR A 13 -21.18 -0.06 -9.57
N HIS A 14 -19.92 -0.37 -9.26
CA HIS A 14 -18.95 -0.85 -10.25
C HIS A 14 -19.34 -2.21 -10.85
N LYS A 15 -19.83 -3.15 -10.02
CA LYS A 15 -20.27 -4.48 -10.49
C LYS A 15 -21.63 -4.47 -11.16
N GLY A 16 -22.50 -3.52 -10.80
CA GLY A 16 -23.87 -3.43 -11.29
C GLY A 16 -24.00 -2.98 -12.75
N GLY A 17 -22.90 -2.71 -13.46
CA GLY A 17 -22.92 -2.26 -14.85
C GLY A 17 -23.54 -0.86 -15.04
N GLN A 18 -23.92 -0.19 -13.95
CA GLN A 18 -24.30 1.21 -13.97
C GLN A 18 -23.08 2.02 -14.36
N ARG A 19 -23.19 2.77 -15.47
CA ARG A 19 -22.30 3.88 -15.79
C ARG A 19 -22.53 4.97 -14.75
N SER A 20 -22.03 4.76 -13.53
CA SER A 20 -21.81 5.86 -12.60
C SER A 20 -20.68 6.70 -13.19
N ASP A 21 -20.77 8.02 -13.09
CA ASP A 21 -19.77 8.96 -13.63
C ASP A 21 -18.41 8.91 -12.88
N GLY A 22 -18.15 7.79 -12.19
CA GLY A 22 -17.05 7.59 -11.26
C GLY A 22 -17.14 8.50 -10.03
N ASN A 23 -18.31 9.09 -9.76
CA ASN A 23 -18.45 10.14 -8.76
C ASN A 23 -18.22 9.59 -7.35
N GLU A 24 -18.71 8.39 -7.06
CA GLU A 24 -18.51 7.70 -5.79
C GLU A 24 -17.04 7.34 -5.58
N MET A 25 -16.32 6.94 -6.62
CA MET A 25 -14.88 6.68 -6.55
C MET A 25 -14.10 7.98 -6.26
N LYS A 26 -14.48 9.10 -6.90
CA LYS A 26 -13.90 10.41 -6.62
C LYS A 26 -14.14 10.86 -5.18
N ILE A 27 -15.35 10.66 -4.66
CA ILE A 27 -15.69 10.94 -3.26
C ILE A 27 -14.83 10.10 -2.32
N CYS A 28 -14.73 8.79 -2.55
CA CYS A 28 -13.89 7.90 -1.74
C CYS A 28 -12.41 8.30 -1.78
N SER A 29 -11.88 8.61 -2.97
CA SER A 29 -10.50 9.07 -3.16
C SER A 29 -10.25 10.38 -2.39
N ALA A 30 -11.15 11.35 -2.48
CA ALA A 30 -11.08 12.60 -1.73
C ALA A 30 -11.12 12.36 -0.21
N ILE A 31 -11.98 11.48 0.29
CA ILE A 31 -12.05 11.12 1.71
C ILE A 31 -10.73 10.50 2.18
N ILE A 32 -10.15 9.57 1.41
CA ILE A 32 -8.83 8.99 1.74
C ILE A 32 -7.79 10.11 1.82
N ASN A 33 -7.82 11.01 0.85
CA ASN A 33 -6.89 12.14 0.79
C ASN A 33 -7.04 13.04 2.02
N LEU A 34 -8.22 13.20 2.61
CA LEU A 34 -8.34 14.01 3.84
C LEU A 34 -7.54 13.44 5.03
N PHE A 35 -7.27 12.13 5.10
CA PHE A 35 -6.54 11.57 6.24
C PHE A 35 -5.10 12.08 6.33
N HIS A 36 -4.42 12.41 5.22
CA HIS A 36 -3.07 12.95 5.28
C HIS A 36 -3.03 14.41 5.77
N LEU A 37 -4.15 15.13 5.67
CA LEU A 37 -4.28 16.52 6.13
C LEU A 37 -4.55 16.64 7.62
N ILE A 38 -4.82 15.54 8.33
CA ILE A 38 -5.06 15.54 9.77
C ILE A 38 -3.71 15.32 10.48
N PRO A 39 -3.09 16.36 11.08
CA PRO A 39 -1.73 16.27 11.63
C PRO A 39 -1.58 15.30 12.79
N ALA A 40 -2.69 14.94 13.47
CA ALA A 40 -2.76 13.94 14.52
C ALA A 40 -3.53 12.67 14.08
N ALA A 41 -3.54 12.37 12.78
CA ALA A 41 -4.19 11.16 12.29
C ALA A 41 -3.63 9.94 13.04
N PRO A 42 -4.49 9.06 13.58
CA PRO A 42 -4.02 7.95 14.38
C PRO A 42 -3.21 6.97 13.51
N GLN A 43 -2.00 6.64 13.94
CA GLN A 43 -1.20 5.57 13.35
C GLN A 43 -1.94 4.21 13.33
N THR A 44 -2.90 4.03 14.25
CA THR A 44 -3.77 2.84 14.33
C THR A 44 -4.68 2.70 13.11
N LEU A 45 -4.84 3.75 12.29
CA LEU A 45 -5.63 3.74 11.06
C LEU A 45 -4.86 3.15 9.85
N VAL A 46 -3.53 3.03 9.91
CA VAL A 46 -2.68 2.52 8.81
C VAL A 46 -3.19 1.17 8.30
N LYS A 47 -3.25 0.16 9.17
CA LYS A 47 -3.70 -1.18 8.78
C LYS A 47 -5.17 -1.22 8.36
N PRO A 48 -6.14 -0.68 9.14
CA PRO A 48 -7.55 -0.71 8.76
C PRO A 48 -7.87 0.03 7.46
N LEU A 49 -7.15 1.09 7.12
CA LEU A 49 -7.35 1.86 5.89
C LEU A 49 -6.77 1.11 4.69
N LEU A 50 -5.54 0.61 4.81
CA LEU A 50 -4.88 -0.17 3.77
C LEU A 50 -5.68 -1.43 3.41
N GLU A 51 -6.15 -2.16 4.41
CA GLU A 51 -7.02 -3.34 4.21
C GLU A 51 -8.31 -3.02 3.47
N VAL A 52 -8.95 -1.89 3.79
CA VAL A 52 -10.20 -1.48 3.14
C VAL A 52 -9.95 -1.14 1.67
N VAL A 53 -8.90 -0.37 1.37
CA VAL A 53 -8.56 -0.03 -0.01
C VAL A 53 -8.23 -1.29 -0.81
N MET A 54 -7.36 -2.16 -0.29
CA MET A 54 -6.97 -3.39 -0.98
C MET A 54 -8.14 -4.35 -1.21
N LYS A 55 -9.06 -4.49 -0.23
CA LYS A 55 -10.28 -5.29 -0.41
C LYS A 55 -11.18 -4.71 -1.48
N THR A 56 -11.29 -3.38 -1.54
CA THR A 56 -12.12 -2.68 -2.54
C THR A 56 -11.52 -2.82 -3.93
N GLU A 57 -10.21 -2.64 -4.09
CA GLU A 57 -9.46 -2.88 -5.33
C GLU A 57 -9.65 -4.31 -5.84
N ARG A 58 -9.49 -5.31 -4.95
CA ARG A 58 -9.71 -6.71 -5.29
C ARG A 58 -11.15 -6.96 -5.72
N ALA A 59 -12.12 -6.38 -5.01
CA ALA A 59 -13.53 -6.57 -5.32
C ALA A 59 -13.91 -5.95 -6.67
N MET A 60 -13.25 -4.86 -7.07
CA MET A 60 -13.46 -4.19 -8.36
C MET A 60 -12.56 -4.70 -9.48
N LEU A 61 -11.60 -5.59 -9.17
CA LEU A 61 -10.60 -6.06 -10.13
C LEU A 61 -9.77 -4.92 -10.74
N ILE A 62 -9.54 -3.84 -9.99
CA ILE A 62 -8.68 -2.72 -10.36
C ILE A 62 -7.52 -2.63 -9.36
N GLU A 63 -6.32 -3.04 -9.78
CA GLU A 63 -5.10 -2.89 -8.96
C GLU A 63 -4.24 -1.74 -9.49
N ALA A 64 -3.82 -1.81 -10.76
CA ALA A 64 -3.10 -0.72 -11.42
C ALA A 64 -4.07 0.40 -11.82
N GLY A 65 -3.66 1.67 -11.63
CA GLY A 65 -4.49 2.83 -11.97
C GLY A 65 -5.67 3.08 -11.03
N SER A 66 -5.69 2.42 -9.86
CA SER A 66 -6.72 2.64 -8.84
C SER A 66 -6.69 4.10 -8.33
N PRO A 67 -7.84 4.80 -8.28
CA PRO A 67 -7.90 6.19 -7.82
C PRO A 67 -7.65 6.35 -6.31
N PHE A 68 -7.48 5.23 -5.59
CA PHE A 68 -7.25 5.20 -4.14
C PHE A 68 -5.77 5.09 -3.77
N ARG A 69 -4.90 4.66 -4.70
CA ARG A 69 -3.48 4.38 -4.43
C ARG A 69 -2.73 5.63 -3.99
N GLU A 70 -2.76 6.67 -4.81
CA GLU A 70 -2.05 7.93 -4.52
C GLU A 70 -2.47 8.57 -3.17
N PRO A 71 -3.76 8.78 -2.87
CA PRO A 71 -4.14 9.37 -1.59
C PRO A 71 -3.84 8.44 -0.40
N LEU A 72 -3.89 7.12 -0.60
CA LEU A 72 -3.48 6.16 0.43
C LEU A 72 -1.98 6.26 0.72
N ILE A 73 -1.14 6.32 -0.30
CA ILE A 73 0.32 6.39 -0.15
C ILE A 73 0.73 7.71 0.50
N LYS A 74 0.07 8.83 0.16
CA LYS A 74 0.23 10.11 0.87
C LYS A 74 -0.04 9.99 2.37
N PHE A 75 -1.04 9.19 2.77
CA PHE A 75 -1.28 8.92 4.18
C PHE A 75 -0.20 8.00 4.79
N LEU A 76 0.19 6.92 4.10
CA LEU A 76 1.20 5.97 4.60
C LEU A 76 2.58 6.61 4.81
N THR A 77 2.96 7.57 3.98
CA THR A 77 4.24 8.29 4.11
C THR A 77 4.34 9.16 5.36
N ARG A 78 3.21 9.49 6.00
CA ARG A 78 3.17 10.15 7.32
C ARG A 78 3.51 9.21 8.48
N HIS A 79 3.37 7.90 8.26
CA HIS A 79 3.57 6.84 9.25
C HIS A 79 4.52 5.75 8.70
N PRO A 80 5.76 6.09 8.32
CA PRO A 80 6.63 5.18 7.58
C PRO A 80 7.04 3.97 8.42
N SER A 81 7.31 4.14 9.72
CA SER A 81 7.70 3.04 10.61
C SER A 81 6.60 1.99 10.73
N GLN A 82 5.37 2.42 10.98
CA GLN A 82 4.21 1.56 11.15
C GLN A 82 3.83 0.88 9.83
N THR A 83 3.98 1.60 8.71
CA THR A 83 3.75 1.06 7.37
C THR A 83 4.75 -0.05 7.05
N VAL A 84 6.05 0.18 7.26
CA VAL A 84 7.10 -0.82 7.01
C VAL A 84 6.92 -2.02 7.95
N GLU A 85 6.68 -1.79 9.24
CA GLU A 85 6.43 -2.87 10.21
C GLU A 85 5.25 -3.74 9.78
N LEU A 86 4.14 -3.11 9.36
CA LEU A 86 2.96 -3.81 8.84
C LEU A 86 3.31 -4.66 7.62
N PHE A 87 4.00 -4.11 6.62
CA PHE A 87 4.39 -4.87 5.44
C PHE A 87 5.40 -5.98 5.72
N MET A 88 6.21 -5.85 6.77
CA MET A 88 7.19 -6.84 7.20
C MET A 88 6.62 -7.96 8.08
N MET A 89 5.33 -7.93 8.42
CA MET A 89 4.70 -9.04 9.15
C MET A 89 4.66 -10.30 8.27
N GLU A 90 4.85 -11.47 8.86
CA GLU A 90 4.85 -12.73 8.11
C GLU A 90 3.53 -12.98 7.35
N ALA A 91 2.40 -12.62 7.97
CA ALA A 91 1.08 -12.77 7.36
C ALA A 91 0.89 -11.91 6.10
N THR A 92 1.43 -10.68 6.07
CA THR A 92 1.31 -9.77 4.92
C THR A 92 2.35 -10.08 3.86
N LEU A 93 3.56 -10.48 4.25
CA LEU A 93 4.62 -10.83 3.29
C LEU A 93 4.30 -12.07 2.47
N ASN A 94 3.62 -13.04 3.07
CA ASN A 94 3.21 -14.24 2.36
C ASN A 94 1.93 -14.02 1.53
N ASP A 95 1.23 -12.90 1.70
CA ASP A 95 0.06 -12.56 0.88
C ASP A 95 0.50 -11.88 -0.44
N PRO A 96 0.17 -12.46 -1.61
CA PRO A 96 0.57 -11.92 -2.90
C PRO A 96 0.05 -10.51 -3.17
N GLN A 97 -1.15 -10.15 -2.70
CA GLN A 97 -1.73 -8.84 -2.94
C GLN A 97 -1.01 -7.75 -2.14
N TRP A 98 -0.65 -8.05 -0.89
CA TRP A 98 0.12 -7.13 -0.05
C TRP A 98 1.52 -6.91 -0.61
N SER A 99 2.15 -7.99 -1.11
CA SER A 99 3.42 -7.88 -1.82
C SER A 99 3.33 -6.98 -3.05
N ARG A 100 2.28 -7.12 -3.88
CA ARG A 100 2.06 -6.25 -5.05
C ARG A 100 1.81 -4.79 -4.67
N MET A 101 1.00 -4.55 -3.64
CA MET A 101 0.75 -3.21 -3.11
C MET A 101 2.07 -2.55 -2.67
N PHE A 102 2.91 -3.29 -1.95
CA PHE A 102 4.18 -2.81 -1.44
C PHE A 102 5.20 -2.49 -2.54
N MET A 103 5.25 -3.31 -3.59
CA MET A 103 6.18 -3.16 -4.72
C MET A 103 5.64 -2.25 -5.84
N SER A 104 4.46 -1.66 -5.66
CA SER A 104 3.85 -0.82 -6.70
C SER A 104 4.67 0.45 -6.97
N ASP A 105 4.68 0.89 -8.22
CA ASP A 105 5.44 2.06 -8.65
C ASP A 105 5.05 3.32 -7.86
N GLU A 106 3.78 3.45 -7.48
CA GLU A 106 3.30 4.57 -6.68
C GLU A 106 3.97 4.61 -5.29
N VAL A 107 4.25 3.45 -4.68
CA VAL A 107 4.99 3.37 -3.41
C VAL A 107 6.46 3.70 -3.62
N CYS A 108 7.05 3.30 -4.74
CA CYS A 108 8.44 3.63 -5.05
C CYS A 108 8.64 5.12 -5.35
N GLU A 109 7.71 5.74 -6.09
CA GLU A 109 7.80 7.13 -6.54
C GLU A 109 7.46 8.13 -5.43
N GLN A 110 6.34 7.91 -4.74
CA GLN A 110 5.82 8.82 -3.70
C GLN A 110 6.24 8.41 -2.29
N GLY A 111 6.61 7.13 -2.09
CA GLY A 111 6.98 6.56 -0.79
C GLY A 111 8.45 6.68 -0.42
N LYS A 112 9.18 7.69 -0.92
CA LYS A 112 10.59 7.94 -0.57
C LYS A 112 10.93 7.79 0.94
N PRO A 113 10.12 8.30 1.90
CA PRO A 113 10.39 8.06 3.32
C PRO A 113 10.14 6.60 3.77
N ILE A 114 9.22 5.88 3.12
CA ILE A 114 8.97 4.44 3.36
C ILE A 114 10.17 3.63 2.85
N SER A 115 10.63 3.91 1.62
CA SER A 115 11.84 3.31 1.02
C SER A 115 13.10 3.59 1.84
N GLY A 116 13.26 4.83 2.33
CA GLY A 116 14.36 5.20 3.24
C GLY A 116 14.31 4.46 4.58
N HIS A 117 13.12 4.23 5.13
CA HIS A 117 12.96 3.41 6.33
C HIS A 117 13.27 1.94 6.08
N ILE A 118 12.90 1.36 4.93
CA ILE A 118 13.30 0.01 4.54
C ILE A 118 14.83 -0.11 4.48
N LEU A 119 15.50 0.86 3.88
CA LEU A 119 16.97 0.91 3.84
C LEU A 119 17.58 1.10 5.22
N THR A 120 16.97 1.91 6.09
CA THR A 120 17.43 2.09 7.47
C THR A 120 17.26 0.81 8.28
N VAL A 121 16.10 0.15 8.19
CA VAL A 121 15.86 -1.16 8.82
C VAL A 121 16.82 -2.23 8.26
N LYS A 122 17.16 -2.17 6.96
CA LYS A 122 18.21 -3.00 6.35
C LYS A 122 19.59 -2.75 6.97
N MET A 123 19.99 -1.48 7.13
CA MET A 123 21.27 -1.11 7.74
C MET A 123 21.36 -1.48 9.22
N TYR A 124 20.25 -1.39 9.96
CA TYR A 124 20.19 -1.86 11.36
C TYR A 124 20.18 -3.38 11.45
N GLY A 125 19.49 -4.07 10.55
CA GLY A 125 19.47 -5.53 10.48
C GLY A 125 20.80 -6.15 10.05
N GLU A 126 21.61 -5.45 9.24
CA GLU A 126 22.96 -5.89 8.86
C GLU A 126 24.00 -5.63 9.97
N ARG A 127 23.79 -4.66 10.85
CA ARG A 127 24.68 -4.42 12.01
C ARG A 127 24.46 -5.40 13.16
N GLU A 128 23.24 -5.89 13.36
CA GLU A 128 22.97 -6.97 14.30
C GLU A 128 23.30 -8.31 13.64
N GLY A 129 24.57 -8.70 13.68
CA GLY A 129 25.09 -10.00 13.22
C GLY A 129 24.57 -11.21 14.04
N GLY A 130 23.27 -11.30 14.29
CA GLY A 130 22.70 -12.29 15.19
C GLY A 130 21.21 -12.53 14.98
N ARG A 131 20.90 -13.67 14.35
CA ARG A 131 19.79 -14.57 14.74
C ARG A 131 18.47 -13.90 15.16
N THR A 132 17.68 -13.47 14.19
CA THR A 132 16.25 -13.81 14.23
C THR A 132 15.91 -14.51 12.92
N HIS A 133 15.72 -15.84 12.99
CA HIS A 133 15.53 -16.72 11.84
C HIS A 133 14.41 -16.21 10.90
N THR A 134 13.37 -15.59 11.48
CA THR A 134 12.23 -15.02 10.77
C THR A 134 12.60 -13.78 9.94
N ARG A 135 13.42 -12.85 10.44
CA ARG A 135 13.78 -11.61 9.71
C ARG A 135 14.70 -11.89 8.52
N GLY A 136 15.61 -12.86 8.64
CA GLY A 136 16.47 -13.30 7.53
C GLY A 136 15.69 -13.96 6.38
N ILE A 137 14.70 -14.81 6.72
CA ILE A 137 13.81 -15.45 5.73
C ILE A 137 12.94 -14.41 5.03
N ILE A 138 12.36 -13.49 5.79
CA ILE A 138 11.57 -12.36 5.28
C ILE A 138 12.40 -11.54 4.27
N TRP A 139 13.66 -11.27 4.60
CA TRP A 139 14.55 -10.49 3.75
C TRP A 139 14.95 -11.24 2.48
N HIS A 140 15.25 -12.54 2.58
CA HIS A 140 15.49 -13.40 1.42
C HIS A 140 14.25 -13.45 0.51
N LYS A 141 13.06 -13.59 1.09
CA LYS A 141 11.78 -13.53 0.36
C LYS A 141 11.58 -12.18 -0.33
N LEU A 142 11.80 -11.06 0.35
CA LEU A 142 11.73 -9.71 -0.23
C LEU A 142 12.73 -9.51 -1.36
N LYS A 143 13.98 -9.96 -1.20
CA LYS A 143 15.02 -9.85 -2.23
C LYS A 143 14.70 -10.70 -3.46
N VAL A 144 14.23 -11.93 -3.26
CA VAL A 144 13.77 -12.82 -4.34
C VAL A 144 12.52 -12.24 -5.02
N ARG A 145 11.61 -11.62 -4.27
CA ARG A 145 10.39 -10.99 -4.79
C ARG A 145 10.69 -9.71 -5.58
N ALA A 146 11.56 -8.85 -5.07
CA ALA A 146 12.02 -7.64 -5.76
C ALA A 146 12.81 -8.00 -7.03
N ALA A 147 13.61 -9.07 -7.01
CA ALA A 147 14.32 -9.57 -8.19
C ALA A 147 13.40 -10.20 -9.25
N SER A 148 12.18 -10.61 -8.87
CA SER A 148 11.16 -11.13 -9.79
C SER A 148 10.15 -10.08 -10.22
N TYR A 149 10.20 -8.87 -9.66
CA TYR A 149 9.46 -7.72 -10.15
C TYR A 149 10.23 -7.11 -11.32
N THR A 150 9.92 -7.54 -12.55
CA THR A 150 10.31 -6.77 -13.74
C THR A 150 9.42 -5.53 -13.79
N PRO A 151 9.97 -4.32 -13.69
CA PRO A 151 9.19 -3.12 -13.98
C PRO A 151 8.65 -3.31 -15.40
N THR A 152 7.34 -3.23 -15.61
CA THR A 152 6.79 -3.17 -16.97
C THR A 152 7.40 -1.93 -17.61
N ALA A 153 8.34 -2.19 -18.51
CA ALA A 153 9.14 -1.18 -19.17
C ALA A 153 8.23 -0.27 -19.99
N GLU A 154 7.90 0.89 -19.45
CA GLU A 154 7.37 2.01 -20.23
C GLU A 154 7.59 3.33 -19.47
N TYR A 155 8.86 3.70 -19.29
CA TYR A 155 9.22 5.12 -19.20
C TYR A 155 10.57 5.32 -19.87
N LYS A 156 10.51 5.59 -21.17
CA LYS A 156 11.60 6.19 -21.92
C LYS A 156 11.51 7.69 -21.66
N ALA A 157 12.48 8.26 -20.96
CA ALA A 157 12.70 9.70 -20.94
C ALA A 157 14.17 10.00 -20.61
N PRO A 158 14.77 11.06 -21.16
CA PRO A 158 14.60 11.65 -22.50
C PRO A 158 15.58 11.07 -23.53
#